data_AF-A0A409XLQ4-F1
#
_entry.id   AF-A0A409XLQ4-F1
#
_cell.length_a   1.000
_cell.length_b   1.000
_cell.length_c   1.000
_cell.angle_alpha   90.00
_cell.angle_beta   90.00
_cell.angle_gamma   90.00
#
_symmetry.space_group_name_H-M   'P 1'
#
loop_
_entity.id
_entity.type
_entity.pdbx_description
1 polymer ?
#
loop_
_entity_poly.entity_id
_entity_poly.type
_entity_poly.pdbx_seq_one_letter_code
_entity_poly.pdbx_strand_id
1 'polypeptide(L)'
;MYPNLQEKAVVDAAEKIMIDTMTRYDPSHDRHHAALLHDVLDKKYVSPEEAADPFSFFLPFFKSMFEQHGVDLIQDGRAKIITRVIDNVSWTTENKLRAAGQWSAWHDHPLHTAAGDPEYEHATIHHFYSKLVKIRDRLKTAPAKKLGDKRHQVILDFLSSVDEESDGKFE
;
A
#
# COMPACT_ATOMS: atom_id res chain seq x y z
N MET A 1 -16.27 -8.92 3.71
CA MET A 1 -15.78 -7.94 4.71
C MET A 1 -14.31 -7.93 4.48
N TYR A 2 -13.73 -6.80 4.12
CA TYR A 2 -12.29 -6.68 4.13
C TYR A 2 -11.85 -6.47 5.60
N PRO A 3 -10.71 -7.04 6.03
CA PRO A 3 -10.04 -8.14 5.33
C PRO A 3 -10.82 -9.45 5.46
N ASN A 4 -10.85 -10.27 4.40
CA ASN A 4 -11.25 -11.66 4.51
C ASN A 4 -10.22 -12.46 5.32
N LEU A 5 -10.51 -13.70 5.72
CA LEU A 5 -9.60 -14.46 6.61
C LEU A 5 -8.18 -14.61 6.03
N GLN A 6 -8.04 -14.77 4.72
CA GLN A 6 -6.75 -14.87 4.05
C GLN A 6 -6.06 -13.50 3.96
N GLU A 7 -6.79 -12.44 3.65
CA GLU A 7 -6.26 -11.07 3.62
C GLU A 7 -5.80 -10.62 5.02
N LYS A 8 -6.53 -11.01 6.06
CA LYS A 8 -6.19 -10.71 7.46
C LYS A 8 -4.89 -11.40 7.84
N ALA A 9 -4.72 -12.66 7.43
CA ALA A 9 -3.49 -13.40 7.66
C ALA A 9 -2.28 -12.75 6.98
N VAL A 10 -2.44 -12.19 5.77
CA VAL A 10 -1.38 -11.44 5.08
C VAL A 10 -0.98 -10.19 5.86
N VAL A 11 -1.96 -9.43 6.37
CA VAL A 11 -1.70 -8.23 7.19
C VAL A 11 -1.03 -8.60 8.51
N ASP A 12 -1.55 -9.60 9.23
CA ASP A 12 -1.01 -10.06 10.50
C ASP A 12 0.44 -10.58 10.35
N ALA A 13 0.75 -11.28 9.24
CA ALA A 13 2.09 -11.76 8.95
C ALA A 13 3.07 -10.65 8.56
N ALA A 14 2.62 -9.66 7.77
CA ALA A 14 3.42 -8.48 7.44
C ALA A 14 3.75 -7.66 8.70
N GLU A 15 2.76 -7.45 9.58
CA GLU A 15 2.96 -6.81 10.88
C GLU A 15 3.94 -7.59 11.75
N LYS A 16 3.84 -8.93 11.76
CA LYS A 16 4.78 -9.77 12.53
C LYS A 16 6.22 -9.60 12.06
N ILE A 17 6.47 -9.60 10.75
CA ILE A 17 7.82 -9.42 10.19
C ILE A 17 8.40 -8.05 10.59
N MET A 18 7.56 -7.02 10.53
CA MET A 18 7.93 -5.67 10.94
C MET A 18 8.29 -5.62 12.42
N ILE A 19 7.44 -6.14 13.31
CA ILE A 19 7.71 -6.20 14.76
C ILE A 19 9.00 -6.96 15.04
N ASP A 20 9.13 -8.19 14.50
CA ASP A 20 10.31 -9.04 14.72
C ASP A 20 11.59 -8.37 14.22
N THR A 21 11.52 -7.55 13.17
CA THR A 21 12.68 -6.82 12.63
C THR A 21 13.01 -5.58 13.44
N MET A 22 12.03 -4.75 13.79
CA MET A 22 12.26 -3.45 14.42
C MET A 22 12.55 -3.57 15.93
N THR A 23 11.86 -4.47 16.64
CA THR A 23 12.08 -4.67 18.09
C THR A 23 13.47 -5.19 18.44
N ARG A 24 14.19 -5.80 17.49
CA ARG A 24 15.61 -6.19 17.64
C ARG A 24 16.53 -4.99 17.84
N TYR A 25 16.15 -3.82 17.34
CA TYR A 25 16.99 -2.62 17.32
C TYR A 25 16.39 -1.46 18.12
N ASP A 26 15.07 -1.36 18.23
CA ASP A 26 14.36 -0.39 19.06
C ASP A 26 13.11 -1.01 19.72
N PRO A 27 13.19 -1.38 21.01
CA PRO A 27 12.06 -1.95 21.75
C PRO A 27 10.87 -0.99 21.96
N SER A 28 11.07 0.31 21.70
CA SER A 28 10.05 1.36 21.87
C SER A 28 9.27 1.68 20.58
N HIS A 29 9.65 1.07 19.45
CA HIS A 29 8.90 1.20 18.20
C HIS A 29 7.51 0.58 18.36
N ASP A 30 6.52 1.44 18.53
CA ASP A 30 5.12 1.04 18.72
C ASP A 30 4.54 0.49 17.42
N ARG A 31 3.67 -0.53 17.52
CA ARG A 31 2.97 -1.19 16.39
C ARG A 31 2.23 -0.18 15.49
N HIS A 32 1.93 0.99 16.04
CA HIS A 32 1.15 2.04 15.43
C HIS A 32 1.97 3.08 14.64
N HIS A 33 3.29 3.13 14.78
CA HIS A 33 4.15 4.14 14.13
C HIS A 33 4.83 3.67 12.84
N ALA A 34 4.83 2.38 12.55
CA ALA A 34 5.49 1.82 11.36
C ALA A 34 4.47 1.61 10.24
N ALA A 35 4.60 2.40 9.17
CA ALA A 35 3.81 2.17 7.98
C ALA A 35 4.37 0.94 7.24
N LEU A 36 3.53 -0.05 6.96
CA LEU A 36 3.67 -1.11 5.94
C LEU A 36 5.08 -1.37 5.40
N LEU A 37 5.72 -2.51 5.74
CA LEU A 37 6.92 -3.18 5.15
C LEU A 37 8.14 -2.36 4.67
N HIS A 38 8.02 -1.10 4.26
CA HIS A 38 9.04 -0.27 3.67
C HIS A 38 10.12 0.12 4.68
N ASP A 39 9.72 0.35 5.94
CA ASP A 39 10.66 0.64 7.03
C ASP A 39 11.55 -0.56 7.38
N VAL A 40 11.15 -1.79 7.02
CA VAL A 40 11.94 -3.00 7.28
C VAL A 40 13.29 -2.93 6.56
N LEU A 41 13.36 -2.25 5.42
CA LEU A 41 14.59 -2.11 4.63
C LEU A 41 15.40 -0.85 4.95
N ASP A 42 15.04 -0.10 5.98
CA ASP A 42 15.87 1.02 6.42
C ASP A 42 17.25 0.51 6.88
N LYS A 43 18.29 1.30 6.57
CA LYS A 43 19.70 1.02 6.94
C LYS A 43 19.92 0.79 8.44
N LYS A 44 18.97 1.20 9.29
CA LYS A 44 18.96 0.93 10.73
C LYS A 44 18.73 -0.55 11.06
N TYR A 45 18.05 -1.29 10.17
CA TYR A 45 17.54 -2.64 10.45
C TYR A 45 18.14 -3.73 9.55
N VAL A 46 18.61 -3.37 8.36
CA VAL A 46 19.20 -4.32 7.39
C VAL A 46 20.49 -3.79 6.77
N SER A 47 21.31 -4.70 6.25
CA SER A 47 22.53 -4.36 5.51
C SER A 47 22.20 -3.71 4.14
N PRO A 48 23.14 -2.93 3.56
CA PRO A 48 22.98 -2.39 2.20
C PRO A 48 22.74 -3.49 1.14
N GLU A 49 23.35 -4.65 1.31
CA GLU A 49 23.20 -5.81 0.42
C GLU A 49 21.78 -6.39 0.49
N GLU A 50 21.18 -6.44 1.68
CA GLU A 50 19.80 -6.89 1.89
C GLU A 50 18.76 -5.89 1.39
N ALA A 51 19.03 -4.58 1.55
CA ALA A 51 18.16 -3.52 1.06
C ALA A 51 18.23 -3.32 -0.47
N ALA A 52 19.24 -3.87 -1.15
CA ALA A 52 19.46 -3.66 -2.58
C ALA A 52 18.40 -4.34 -3.47
N ASP A 53 17.76 -5.40 -2.97
CA ASP A 53 16.71 -6.12 -3.68
C ASP A 53 15.55 -6.47 -2.73
N PRO A 54 14.57 -5.56 -2.57
CA PRO A 54 13.40 -5.79 -1.75
C PRO A 54 12.62 -7.04 -2.14
N PHE A 55 12.58 -7.38 -3.44
CA PHE A 55 11.85 -8.55 -3.89
C PHE A 55 12.51 -9.83 -3.41
N SER A 56 13.83 -9.95 -3.55
CA SER A 56 14.57 -11.08 -3.02
C SER A 56 14.50 -11.15 -1.48
N PHE A 57 14.57 -10.00 -0.80
CA PHE A 57 14.46 -9.93 0.66
C PHE A 57 13.11 -10.46 1.17
N PHE A 58 11.99 -10.03 0.55
CA PHE A 58 10.64 -10.47 0.94
C PHE A 58 10.20 -11.78 0.29
N LEU A 59 11.00 -12.40 -0.59
CA LEU A 59 10.65 -13.66 -1.24
C LEU A 59 10.26 -14.79 -0.27
N PRO A 60 10.95 -14.98 0.88
CA PRO A 60 10.53 -15.99 1.87
C PRO A 60 9.14 -15.71 2.44
N PHE A 61 8.80 -14.43 2.67
CA PHE A 61 7.47 -14.02 3.12
C PHE A 61 6.41 -14.29 2.05
N PHE A 62 6.67 -13.94 0.79
CA PHE A 62 5.70 -14.20 -0.28
C PHE A 62 5.43 -15.69 -0.47
N LYS A 63 6.46 -16.53 -0.35
CA LYS A 63 6.32 -17.99 -0.39
C LYS A 63 5.54 -18.53 0.80
N SER A 64 5.78 -18.02 2.01
CA SER A 64 5.06 -18.47 3.21
C SER A 64 3.57 -18.16 3.15
N MET A 65 3.15 -17.07 2.50
CA MET A 65 1.74 -16.73 2.29
C MET A 65 1.02 -17.77 1.41
N PHE A 66 1.71 -18.30 0.40
CA PHE A 66 1.16 -19.40 -0.40
C PHE A 66 1.08 -20.69 0.41
N GLU A 67 2.18 -21.06 1.08
CA GLU A 67 2.29 -22.32 1.83
C GLU A 67 1.32 -22.39 3.02
N GLN A 68 1.13 -21.30 3.75
CA GLN A 68 0.37 -21.27 5.01
C GLN A 68 -1.09 -20.84 4.81
N HIS A 69 -1.37 -20.04 3.79
CA HIS A 69 -2.67 -19.39 3.61
C HIS A 69 -3.28 -19.58 2.21
N GLY A 70 -2.57 -20.22 1.29
CA GLY A 70 -3.01 -20.44 -0.08
C GLY A 70 -3.07 -19.16 -0.91
N VAL A 71 -2.37 -18.09 -0.49
CA VAL A 71 -2.35 -16.80 -1.17
C VAL A 71 -1.05 -16.64 -1.95
N ASP A 72 -1.11 -16.81 -3.27
CA ASP A 72 0.06 -16.65 -4.14
C ASP A 72 0.25 -15.18 -4.56
N LEU A 73 0.90 -14.41 -3.69
CA LEU A 73 1.25 -13.00 -3.94
C LEU A 73 2.22 -12.83 -5.11
N ILE A 74 2.96 -13.88 -5.49
CA ILE A 74 3.93 -13.83 -6.57
C ILE A 74 3.20 -13.95 -7.91
N GLN A 75 2.38 -15.00 -8.05
CA GLN A 75 1.63 -15.28 -9.27
C GLN A 75 0.59 -14.20 -9.57
N ASP A 76 -0.09 -13.67 -8.54
CA ASP A 76 -1.11 -12.63 -8.74
C ASP A 76 -0.53 -11.23 -8.99
N GLY A 77 0.80 -11.07 -8.91
CA GLY A 77 1.52 -9.84 -9.20
C GLY A 77 1.59 -8.84 -8.04
N ARG A 78 0.93 -9.09 -6.90
CA ARG A 78 0.96 -8.18 -5.75
C ARG A 78 2.34 -8.05 -5.13
N ALA A 79 3.15 -9.11 -5.12
CA ALA A 79 4.52 -9.08 -4.62
C ALA A 79 5.36 -8.00 -5.33
N LYS A 80 5.25 -7.88 -6.66
CA LYS A 80 5.94 -6.85 -7.45
C LYS A 80 5.45 -5.43 -7.14
N ILE A 81 4.15 -5.29 -6.87
CA ILE A 81 3.57 -3.99 -6.51
C ILE A 81 4.04 -3.59 -5.12
N ILE A 82 4.00 -4.51 -4.15
CA ILE A 82 4.44 -4.28 -2.76
C ILE A 82 5.90 -3.83 -2.75
N THR A 83 6.80 -4.55 -3.44
CA THR A 83 8.23 -4.21 -3.45
C THR A 83 8.49 -2.89 -4.17
N ARG A 84 7.74 -2.61 -5.25
CA ARG A 84 7.82 -1.31 -5.94
C ARG A 84 7.33 -0.16 -5.05
N VAL A 85 6.29 -0.35 -4.25
CA VAL A 85 5.85 0.66 -3.28
C VAL A 85 6.96 0.90 -2.25
N ILE A 86 7.52 -0.15 -1.68
CA ILE A 86 8.62 -0.07 -0.70
C ILE A 86 9.79 0.79 -1.21
N ASP A 87 10.18 0.61 -2.47
CA ASP A 87 11.26 1.39 -3.10
C ASP A 87 10.93 2.87 -3.32
N ASN A 88 9.66 3.30 -3.21
CA ASN A 88 9.22 4.60 -3.68
C ASN A 88 8.46 5.44 -2.65
N VAL A 89 8.37 5.00 -1.39
CA VAL A 89 7.60 5.69 -0.35
C VAL A 89 8.43 6.57 0.60
N SER A 90 9.76 6.57 0.50
CA SER A 90 10.63 7.42 1.32
C SER A 90 11.06 8.70 0.61
N TRP A 91 10.92 9.84 1.27
CA TRP A 91 11.40 11.16 0.80
C TRP A 91 12.90 11.15 0.43
N THR A 92 13.71 10.37 1.17
CA THR A 92 15.15 10.25 0.86
C THR A 92 15.37 9.47 -0.44
N THR A 93 14.55 8.46 -0.69
CA THR A 93 14.62 7.67 -1.93
C THR A 93 14.14 8.49 -3.12
N GLU A 94 13.05 9.24 -2.96
CA GLU A 94 12.57 10.21 -3.95
C GLU A 94 13.68 11.19 -4.37
N ASN A 95 14.37 11.81 -3.41
CA ASN A 95 15.48 12.72 -3.71
C ASN A 95 16.60 12.05 -4.52
N LYS A 96 16.94 10.80 -4.20
CA LYS A 96 17.96 10.03 -4.94
C LYS A 96 17.49 9.71 -6.36
N LEU A 97 16.24 9.29 -6.54
CA LEU A 97 15.67 8.98 -7.85
C LEU A 97 15.62 10.20 -8.76
N ARG A 98 15.24 11.36 -8.22
CA ARG A 98 15.29 12.66 -8.92
C ARG A 98 16.73 13.00 -9.33
N ALA A 99 17.69 12.87 -8.42
CA ALA A 99 19.10 13.15 -8.70
C ALA A 99 19.72 12.19 -9.73
N ALA A 100 19.30 10.92 -9.74
CA ALA A 100 19.76 9.90 -10.66
C ALA A 100 19.04 9.90 -12.03
N GLY A 101 18.05 10.78 -12.24
CA GLY A 101 17.24 10.80 -13.46
C GLY A 101 16.36 9.55 -13.63
N GLN A 102 16.09 8.83 -12.54
CA GLN A 102 15.26 7.62 -12.51
C GLN A 102 13.80 7.91 -12.14
N TRP A 103 13.47 9.20 -11.95
CA TRP A 103 12.11 9.68 -11.84
C TRP A 103 11.36 9.40 -13.14
N SER A 104 10.19 8.76 -13.03
CA SER A 104 9.37 8.35 -14.17
C SER A 104 7.91 8.71 -13.94
N ALA A 105 7.09 8.66 -14.99
CA ALA A 105 5.65 8.98 -14.94
C ALA A 105 4.86 8.29 -13.82
N TRP A 106 5.32 7.13 -13.33
CA TRP A 106 4.77 6.47 -12.14
C TRP A 106 4.76 7.35 -10.88
N HIS A 107 5.74 8.24 -10.75
CA HIS A 107 5.95 9.11 -9.60
C HIS A 107 5.32 10.49 -9.76
N ASP A 108 4.90 10.84 -10.97
CA ASP A 108 4.31 12.16 -11.30
C ASP A 108 2.80 12.21 -11.05
N HIS A 109 2.18 11.10 -10.65
CA HIS A 109 0.75 11.06 -10.37
C HIS A 109 0.48 11.35 -8.90
N PRO A 110 -0.11 12.52 -8.58
CA PRO A 110 -0.42 12.86 -7.21
C PRO A 110 -1.45 11.88 -6.62
N LEU A 111 -1.35 11.62 -5.32
CA LEU A 111 -2.37 10.83 -4.62
C LEU A 111 -3.72 11.57 -4.67
N HIS A 112 -3.71 12.85 -4.30
CA HIS A 112 -4.85 13.76 -4.26
C HIS A 112 -4.44 15.14 -4.77
N THR A 113 -5.35 15.85 -5.44
CA THR A 113 -5.21 17.27 -5.80
C THR A 113 -6.54 17.99 -5.67
N ALA A 114 -6.50 19.30 -5.44
CA ALA A 114 -7.70 20.12 -5.35
C ALA A 114 -8.45 20.17 -6.69
N ALA A 115 -9.77 20.36 -6.62
CA ALA A 115 -10.58 20.57 -7.80
C ALA A 115 -10.12 21.84 -8.56
N GLY A 116 -9.80 21.69 -9.84
CA GLY A 116 -9.28 22.77 -10.70
C GLY A 116 -7.76 22.71 -10.92
N ASP A 117 -7.04 21.80 -10.26
CA ASP A 117 -5.64 21.51 -10.56
C ASP A 117 -5.50 20.80 -11.93
N PRO A 118 -4.52 21.16 -12.79
CA PRO A 118 -4.29 20.49 -14.07
C PRO A 118 -4.07 18.97 -13.96
N GLU A 119 -3.54 18.50 -12.84
CA GLU A 119 -3.29 17.07 -12.57
C GLU A 119 -4.50 16.37 -11.92
N TYR A 120 -5.63 17.06 -11.73
CA TYR A 120 -6.84 16.50 -11.11
C TYR A 120 -7.33 15.23 -11.79
N GLU A 121 -7.31 15.16 -13.12
CA GLU A 121 -7.74 13.96 -13.86
C GLU A 121 -6.74 12.79 -13.75
N HIS A 122 -5.49 13.10 -13.40
CA HIS A 122 -4.39 12.13 -13.24
C HIS A 122 -4.18 11.70 -11.79
N ALA A 123 -4.83 12.37 -10.84
CA ALA A 123 -4.75 12.02 -9.42
C ALA A 123 -5.37 10.64 -9.14
N THR A 124 -4.72 9.88 -8.25
CA THR A 124 -5.19 8.53 -7.90
C THR A 124 -6.59 8.57 -7.27
N ILE A 125 -6.86 9.52 -6.36
CA ILE A 125 -8.17 9.71 -5.73
C ILE A 125 -9.25 10.08 -6.75
N HIS A 126 -8.92 10.85 -7.79
CA HIS A 126 -9.86 11.11 -8.89
C HIS A 126 -10.27 9.82 -9.61
N HIS A 127 -9.35 8.85 -9.78
CA HIS A 127 -9.68 7.55 -10.37
C HIS A 127 -10.70 6.75 -9.54
N PHE A 128 -10.65 6.87 -8.22
CA PHE A 128 -11.63 6.25 -7.34
C PHE A 128 -13.04 6.81 -7.60
N TYR A 129 -13.20 8.13 -7.60
CA TYR A 129 -14.48 8.80 -7.87
C TYR A 129 -14.98 8.59 -9.31
N SER A 130 -14.10 8.74 -10.29
CA SER A 130 -14.47 8.71 -11.71
C SER A 130 -14.84 7.30 -12.19
N LYS A 131 -14.27 6.25 -11.57
CA LYS A 131 -14.42 4.86 -12.03
C LYS A 131 -14.82 3.88 -10.93
N LEU A 132 -14.04 3.74 -9.86
CA LEU A 132 -14.21 2.64 -8.90
C LEU A 132 -15.52 2.72 -8.12
N VAL A 133 -15.91 3.91 -7.67
CA VAL A 133 -17.19 4.18 -7.00
C VAL A 133 -18.37 3.76 -7.90
N LYS A 134 -18.27 3.97 -9.23
CA LYS A 134 -19.34 3.66 -10.19
C LYS A 134 -19.49 2.18 -10.53
N ILE A 135 -18.56 1.32 -10.11
CA ILE A 135 -18.60 -0.14 -10.42
C ILE A 135 -19.77 -0.82 -9.70
N ARG A 136 -20.12 -0.38 -8.48
CA ARG A 136 -21.22 -0.93 -7.67
C ARG A 136 -22.52 -1.03 -8.48
N ASP A 137 -22.87 0.04 -9.19
CA ASP A 137 -24.13 0.16 -9.92
C ASP A 137 -24.19 -0.72 -11.18
N ARG A 138 -23.04 -1.27 -11.60
CA ARG A 138 -22.93 -2.13 -12.79
C ARG A 138 -23.01 -3.62 -12.46
N LEU A 139 -23.14 -3.99 -11.19
CA LEU A 139 -23.21 -5.38 -10.75
C LEU A 139 -24.58 -5.99 -11.05
N LYS A 140 -24.61 -7.17 -11.67
CA LYS A 140 -25.84 -7.77 -12.20
C LYS A 140 -26.54 -8.71 -11.21
N THR A 141 -25.77 -9.50 -10.45
CA THR A 141 -26.34 -10.55 -9.57
C THR A 141 -26.56 -10.03 -8.15
N ALA A 142 -27.56 -10.56 -7.45
CA ALA A 142 -27.86 -10.16 -6.07
C ALA A 142 -26.68 -10.39 -5.09
N PRO A 143 -25.95 -11.51 -5.14
CA PRO A 143 -24.75 -11.69 -4.31
C PRO A 143 -23.64 -10.68 -4.64
N ALA A 144 -23.44 -10.37 -5.94
CA ALA A 144 -22.44 -9.40 -6.35
C ALA A 144 -22.79 -8.00 -5.84
N LYS A 145 -24.06 -7.57 -5.96
CA LYS A 145 -24.53 -6.29 -5.43
C LYS A 145 -24.29 -6.18 -3.92
N LYS A 146 -24.70 -7.18 -3.14
CA LYS A 146 -24.49 -7.20 -1.68
C LYS A 146 -23.02 -7.08 -1.28
N LEU A 147 -22.12 -7.76 -2.01
CA LEU A 147 -20.68 -7.65 -1.78
C LEU A 147 -20.11 -6.32 -2.27
N GLY A 148 -20.64 -5.82 -3.38
CA GLY A 148 -20.31 -4.52 -3.98
C GLY A 148 -20.64 -3.36 -3.06
N ASP A 149 -21.82 -3.35 -2.45
CA ASP A 149 -22.25 -2.32 -1.49
C ASP A 149 -21.27 -2.24 -0.30
N LYS A 150 -20.87 -3.40 0.22
CA LYS A 150 -19.91 -3.47 1.32
C LYS A 150 -18.53 -2.95 0.94
N ARG A 151 -18.03 -3.30 -0.25
CA ARG A 151 -16.74 -2.82 -0.76
C ARG A 151 -16.79 -1.32 -1.06
N HIS A 152 -17.92 -0.86 -1.59
CA HIS A 152 -18.15 0.54 -1.89
C HIS A 152 -18.14 1.39 -0.63
N GLN A 153 -18.72 0.93 0.48
CA GLN A 153 -18.67 1.66 1.74
C GLN A 153 -17.24 1.84 2.25
N VAL A 154 -16.42 0.79 2.23
CA VAL A 154 -14.99 0.88 2.62
C VAL A 154 -14.24 1.91 1.77
N ILE A 155 -14.54 1.97 0.47
CA ILE A 155 -13.95 2.97 -0.43
C ILE A 155 -14.39 4.38 -0.01
N LEU A 156 -15.68 4.60 0.26
CA LEU A 156 -16.17 5.92 0.69
C LEU A 156 -15.55 6.36 2.02
N ASP A 157 -15.42 5.45 2.98
CA ASP A 157 -14.82 5.75 4.29
C ASP A 157 -13.34 6.17 4.13
N PHE A 158 -12.58 5.47 3.27
CA PHE A 158 -11.21 5.84 2.93
C PHE A 158 -11.11 7.17 2.19
N LEU A 159 -12.00 7.43 1.23
CA LEU A 159 -12.00 8.71 0.51
C LEU A 159 -12.33 9.88 1.46
N SER A 160 -13.27 9.69 2.38
CA SER A 160 -13.58 10.69 3.41
C SER A 160 -12.35 11.02 4.26
N SER A 161 -11.58 10.02 4.69
CA SER A 161 -10.39 10.29 5.51
C SER A 161 -9.33 11.07 4.73
N VAL A 162 -9.11 10.75 3.44
CA VAL A 162 -8.15 11.48 2.59
C VAL A 162 -8.61 12.92 2.33
N ASP A 163 -9.90 13.13 2.09
CA ASP A 163 -10.48 14.45 1.87
C ASP A 163 -10.41 15.30 3.17
N GLU A 164 -10.67 14.71 4.33
CA GLU A 164 -10.55 15.38 5.64
C GLU A 164 -9.11 15.77 5.99
N GLU A 165 -8.13 14.89 5.71
CA GLU A 165 -6.70 15.19 5.84
C GLU A 165 -6.28 16.34 4.91
N SER A 166 -6.78 16.34 3.67
CA SER A 166 -6.44 17.36 2.67
C SER A 166 -7.06 18.73 2.95
N ASP A 167 -8.26 18.76 3.56
CA ASP A 167 -8.96 19.98 3.98
C ASP A 167 -8.39 20.58 5.29
N GLY A 168 -7.40 19.94 5.92
CA GLY A 168 -6.83 20.38 7.19
C GLY A 168 -7.77 20.24 8.39
N LYS A 169 -8.78 19.37 8.33
CA LYS A 169 -9.78 19.21 9.42
C LYS A 169 -9.24 18.46 10.65
N PHE A 170 -8.00 17.99 10.59
CA PHE A 170 -7.28 17.32 11.68
C PHE A 170 -6.16 18.18 12.31
N GLU A 171 -6.00 19.44 11.89
CA GLU A 171 -5.14 20.43 12.56
C GLU A 171 -5.89 21.30 13.58
#